data_AF-A0A2R5FU24-F1
#
_entry.id   AF-A0A2R5FU24-F1
#
_cell.length_a   1.000
_cell.length_b   1.000
_cell.length_c   1.000
_cell.angle_alpha   90.00
_cell.angle_beta   90.00
_cell.angle_gamma   90.00
#
_symmetry.space_group_name_H-M   'P 1'
#
loop_
_entity.id
_entity.type
_entity.pdbx_description
1 polymer ?
#
loop_
_entity_poly.entity_id
_entity_poly.type
_entity_poly.pdbx_seq_one_letter_code
_entity_poly.pdbx_strand_id
1 'polypeptide(L)'
;MPRLTVPPNFTGTAGDDTIVGEDLNKFPAIGIDILTGGFIDTGLGLDTIKGNGTSGKGADGAIGKNVNGSEGGAGIGISNNGNLNAGSGDDDIISNGIGGLGGNGTDEPTVDSGTNGGGGGTGTGISNSGKLNTGLGNDTIISNGTGGNGGNGGGYFTAGGGGGTGTGISNSGKLNTGLGNDTIAGTGQGGTGNDSRYGGYSGFGTGISNTGQLDTGEGKDTITGIGIAGIPGSGILIGNGGVGTGISNNGNLNTGAGNDTIAGIGIASIPGNGIILGTGGVGTGISNNGNLNTGAGNDTIAGTGTGTGTGTGVINSKKLDTGDGEDTIIGTGTSTGNFDDKINDGTGIQNMKGATITTGQGNDTITGSGKGLVPDLIVIGISNDGVIDTGNGCDILTGLASTTIDSNYGNPTGTAIGIFGQGTIRTGDGNDFITATSTINEVQQKVTIGGGIGIDLGTGNDYFKGFGTGTVDGGKGFDTLDLSAFNRSELTFSGVISGNALNPANISFNNNKNVITLSTTGFENFIFADGSLNYSTLV
;
A
#
# COMPACT_ATOMS: atom_id res chain seq x y z
N MET A 1 -0.43 19.57 29.95
CA MET A 1 -1.15 19.19 31.20
C MET A 1 -0.99 17.69 31.38
N PRO A 2 -0.99 17.13 32.62
CA PRO A 2 -1.21 15.69 32.77
C PRO A 2 -2.50 15.29 32.02
N ARG A 3 -2.57 14.05 31.50
CA ARG A 3 -3.71 13.46 30.76
C ARG A 3 -5.02 14.23 30.91
N LEU A 4 -5.53 14.77 29.80
CA LEU A 4 -6.86 15.39 29.76
C LEU A 4 -7.90 14.30 29.56
N THR A 5 -8.86 14.14 30.48
CA THR A 5 -9.97 13.19 30.34
C THR A 5 -11.29 13.95 30.27
N VAL A 6 -12.12 13.63 29.28
CA VAL A 6 -13.42 14.26 29.01
C VAL A 6 -14.50 13.18 29.10
N PRO A 7 -15.54 13.31 29.95
CA PRO A 7 -15.99 14.52 30.64
C PRO A 7 -15.18 14.98 31.88
N PRO A 8 -15.30 16.26 32.29
CA PRO A 8 -16.31 17.23 31.85
C PRO A 8 -16.11 17.68 30.39
N ASN A 9 -17.22 17.94 29.69
CA ASN A 9 -17.22 18.37 28.29
C ASN A 9 -16.54 19.72 28.13
N PHE A 10 -15.89 19.92 27.00
CA PHE A 10 -15.29 21.20 26.60
C PHE A 10 -16.11 21.83 25.49
N THR A 11 -16.39 23.13 25.63
CA THR A 11 -16.97 23.97 24.58
C THR A 11 -16.09 25.21 24.51
N GLY A 12 -15.50 25.43 23.35
CA GLY A 12 -14.61 26.53 23.06
C GLY A 12 -15.34 27.84 22.89
N THR A 13 -14.62 28.82 22.35
CA THR A 13 -15.05 30.20 22.21
C THR A 13 -15.37 30.50 20.74
N ALA A 14 -15.41 31.80 20.39
CA ALA A 14 -15.61 32.24 19.02
C ALA A 14 -14.30 32.68 18.35
N GLY A 15 -13.17 32.46 19.02
CA GLY A 15 -11.84 32.67 18.46
C GLY A 15 -10.93 31.51 18.87
N ASP A 16 -9.69 31.58 18.40
CA ASP A 16 -8.72 30.47 18.44
C ASP A 16 -8.60 29.82 19.83
N ASP A 17 -8.92 28.54 19.88
CA ASP A 17 -8.77 27.68 21.05
C ASP A 17 -7.54 26.77 20.92
N THR A 18 -6.96 26.42 22.07
CA THR A 18 -5.86 25.45 22.11
C THR A 18 -6.03 24.48 23.26
N ILE A 19 -6.18 23.20 22.92
CA ILE A 19 -6.33 22.10 23.87
C ILE A 19 -5.08 21.23 23.83
N VAL A 20 -4.42 21.02 24.98
CA VAL A 20 -3.20 20.21 25.07
C VAL A 20 -3.27 19.19 26.19
N GLY A 21 -3.23 17.91 25.83
CA GLY A 21 -3.12 16.78 26.76
C GLY A 21 -1.79 16.04 26.62
N GLU A 22 -1.14 15.73 27.74
CA GLU A 22 0.13 15.01 27.75
C GLU A 22 0.20 14.00 28.91
N ASP A 23 0.64 12.78 28.60
CA ASP A 23 0.89 11.75 29.60
C ASP A 23 2.16 10.98 29.29
N LEU A 24 3.08 10.92 30.26
CA LEU A 24 4.43 10.41 30.08
C LEU A 24 4.74 9.32 31.11
N ASN A 25 5.38 8.25 30.66
CA ASN A 25 5.88 7.14 31.46
C ASN A 25 4.82 6.39 32.28
N LYS A 26 3.58 6.30 31.79
CA LYS A 26 2.48 5.55 32.42
C LYS A 26 2.08 4.31 31.63
N PHE A 27 1.20 3.49 32.21
CA PHE A 27 0.69 2.24 31.66
C PHE A 27 -0.84 2.16 31.79
N PRO A 28 -1.62 2.47 30.74
CA PRO A 28 -1.23 3.14 29.50
C PRO A 28 -0.95 4.65 29.71
N ALA A 29 -0.28 5.28 28.76
CA ALA A 29 -0.11 6.73 28.70
C ALA A 29 -1.05 7.31 27.63
N ILE A 30 -1.94 8.23 28.01
CA ILE A 30 -2.91 8.84 27.07
C ILE A 30 -2.87 10.36 27.18
N GLY A 31 -2.58 11.07 26.09
CA GLY A 31 -2.53 12.53 26.07
C GLY A 31 -3.91 13.15 26.31
N ILE A 32 -4.84 12.93 25.38
CA ILE A 32 -6.26 13.30 25.49
C ILE A 32 -7.12 12.04 25.42
N ASP A 33 -8.04 11.88 26.36
CA ASP A 33 -8.98 10.76 26.42
C ASP A 33 -10.43 11.28 26.47
N ILE A 34 -11.15 11.11 25.36
CA ILE A 34 -12.56 11.48 25.23
C ILE A 34 -13.38 10.21 25.40
N LEU A 35 -13.96 10.05 26.58
CA LEU A 35 -14.75 8.88 26.95
C LEU A 35 -16.10 8.89 26.22
N THR A 36 -16.78 7.75 26.25
CA THR A 36 -18.16 7.65 25.74
C THR A 36 -19.07 8.67 26.43
N GLY A 37 -19.78 9.47 25.62
CA GLY A 37 -20.62 10.58 26.08
C GLY A 37 -19.85 11.86 26.41
N GLY A 38 -18.52 11.83 26.41
CA GLY A 38 -17.66 13.00 26.45
C GLY A 38 -17.68 13.75 25.12
N PHE A 39 -17.51 15.08 25.19
CA PHE A 39 -17.56 15.96 24.03
C PHE A 39 -16.52 17.08 24.13
N ILE A 40 -15.79 17.30 23.03
CA ILE A 40 -14.97 18.49 22.76
C ILE A 40 -15.55 19.18 21.52
N ASP A 41 -15.79 20.49 21.63
CA ASP A 41 -16.18 21.40 20.56
C ASP A 41 -15.31 22.65 20.69
N THR A 42 -14.50 23.03 19.70
CA THR A 42 -13.71 24.27 19.79
C THR A 42 -14.44 25.47 19.17
N GLY A 43 -15.28 25.25 18.17
CA GLY A 43 -16.35 26.19 17.81
C GLY A 43 -16.00 27.01 16.56
N LEU A 44 -15.60 28.27 16.72
CA LEU A 44 -15.11 29.10 15.62
C LEU A 44 -13.69 29.55 15.94
N GLY A 45 -12.82 29.60 14.95
CA GLY A 45 -11.44 30.09 15.14
C GLY A 45 -10.46 29.26 14.35
N LEU A 46 -9.17 29.54 14.52
CA LEU A 46 -8.11 28.64 14.06
C LEU A 46 -7.70 27.78 15.26
N ASP A 47 -8.40 26.66 15.45
CA ASP A 47 -8.29 25.89 16.67
C ASP A 47 -7.17 24.86 16.58
N THR A 48 -6.60 24.50 17.74
CA THR A 48 -5.55 23.47 17.81
C THR A 48 -5.80 22.47 18.93
N ILE A 49 -5.86 21.19 18.59
CA ILE A 49 -6.01 20.08 19.55
C ILE A 49 -4.75 19.21 19.49
N LYS A 50 -4.04 19.11 20.62
CA LYS A 50 -2.77 18.37 20.71
C LYS A 50 -2.76 17.29 21.80
N GLY A 51 -2.51 16.05 21.40
CA GLY A 51 -2.34 14.92 22.31
C GLY A 51 -0.97 14.27 22.24
N ASN A 52 -0.31 14.07 23.39
CA ASN A 52 0.96 13.34 23.47
C ASN A 52 0.90 12.23 24.53
N GLY A 53 1.06 10.96 24.14
CA GLY A 53 1.07 9.82 25.05
C GLY A 53 2.33 9.00 24.89
N THR A 54 3.23 9.02 25.87
CA THR A 54 4.47 8.23 25.88
C THR A 54 4.44 7.23 27.02
N SER A 55 4.42 5.95 26.70
CA SER A 55 4.32 4.90 27.71
C SER A 55 5.66 4.60 28.41
N GLY A 56 5.59 4.08 29.62
CA GLY A 56 6.76 3.63 30.38
C GLY A 56 7.37 2.31 29.88
N LYS A 57 8.59 2.03 30.36
CA LYS A 57 9.32 0.77 30.12
C LYS A 57 8.80 -0.38 31.00
N GLY A 58 8.57 -1.55 30.41
CA GLY A 58 8.24 -2.78 31.14
C GLY A 58 9.24 -3.07 32.26
N ALA A 59 8.77 -3.61 33.38
CA ALA A 59 9.63 -4.11 34.45
C ALA A 59 10.66 -5.11 33.93
N ASP A 60 11.91 -4.92 34.36
CA ASP A 60 13.00 -5.87 34.16
C ASP A 60 12.78 -7.14 35.00
N GLY A 61 13.38 -8.25 34.57
CA GLY A 61 13.48 -9.48 35.34
C GLY A 61 14.13 -9.22 36.71
N ALA A 62 13.72 -10.00 37.72
CA ALA A 62 14.30 -9.89 39.04
C ALA A 62 15.70 -10.53 39.07
N ILE A 63 16.72 -9.74 39.44
CA ILE A 63 18.11 -10.21 39.56
C ILE A 63 18.18 -11.48 40.41
N GLY A 64 18.88 -12.50 39.90
CA GLY A 64 19.05 -13.79 40.58
C GLY A 64 17.84 -14.72 40.49
N LYS A 65 16.90 -14.44 39.58
CA LYS A 65 15.81 -15.35 39.21
C LYS A 65 15.70 -15.36 37.69
N ASN A 66 15.40 -16.52 37.12
CA ASN A 66 15.11 -16.65 35.69
C ASN A 66 13.71 -16.11 35.39
N VAL A 67 13.59 -14.78 35.30
CA VAL A 67 12.35 -14.06 35.03
C VAL A 67 12.49 -13.28 33.72
N ASN A 68 11.51 -13.45 32.84
CA ASN A 68 11.42 -12.69 31.59
C ASN A 68 11.14 -11.22 31.88
N GLY A 69 11.63 -10.35 31.00
CA GLY A 69 11.20 -8.96 31.00
C GLY A 69 9.72 -8.83 30.65
N SER A 70 9.04 -7.86 31.24
CA SER A 70 7.64 -7.56 30.90
C SER A 70 7.53 -6.64 29.68
N GLU A 71 6.37 -6.63 29.04
CA GLU A 71 6.12 -5.82 27.85
C GLU A 71 6.12 -4.31 28.16
N GLY A 72 6.47 -3.51 27.15
CA GLY A 72 6.27 -2.07 27.17
C GLY A 72 4.79 -1.72 27.09
N GLY A 73 4.39 -0.61 27.72
CA GLY A 73 2.98 -0.21 27.72
C GLY A 73 2.54 0.52 26.44
N ALA A 74 1.25 0.80 26.33
CA ALA A 74 0.68 1.52 25.21
C ALA A 74 0.75 3.05 25.41
N GLY A 75 1.23 3.78 24.40
CA GLY A 75 1.20 5.24 24.33
C GLY A 75 0.20 5.72 23.28
N ILE A 76 -0.78 6.52 23.69
CA ILE A 76 -1.86 7.03 22.84
C ILE A 76 -1.86 8.55 22.89
N GLY A 77 -1.73 9.23 21.75
CA GLY A 77 -1.79 10.69 21.71
C GLY A 77 -3.20 11.21 22.01
N ILE A 78 -4.18 10.80 21.20
CA ILE A 78 -5.61 11.12 21.36
C ILE A 78 -6.41 9.82 21.27
N SER A 79 -7.16 9.50 22.32
CA SER A 79 -8.19 8.45 22.32
C SER A 79 -9.56 9.11 22.26
N ASN A 80 -10.30 8.89 21.18
CA ASN A 80 -11.65 9.42 21.01
C ASN A 80 -12.68 8.29 20.93
N ASN A 81 -13.39 8.07 22.03
CA ASN A 81 -14.54 7.18 22.15
C ASN A 81 -15.86 7.95 22.29
N GLY A 82 -15.80 9.29 22.20
CA GLY A 82 -16.91 10.21 22.33
C GLY A 82 -17.12 11.02 21.05
N ASN A 83 -17.19 12.34 21.18
CA ASN A 83 -17.32 13.26 20.06
C ASN A 83 -16.27 14.38 20.16
N LEU A 84 -15.51 14.57 19.09
CA LEU A 84 -14.52 15.62 18.90
C LEU A 84 -14.94 16.42 17.68
N ASN A 85 -15.18 17.72 17.87
CA ASN A 85 -15.50 18.68 16.82
C ASN A 85 -14.52 19.86 16.90
N ALA A 86 -13.78 20.14 15.82
CA ALA A 86 -12.93 21.34 15.77
C ALA A 86 -13.75 22.58 15.41
N GLY A 87 -14.76 22.44 14.54
CA GLY A 87 -15.79 23.46 14.36
C GLY A 87 -15.68 24.16 13.03
N SER A 88 -15.23 25.41 13.00
CA SER A 88 -15.10 26.18 11.76
C SER A 88 -13.90 27.10 11.79
N GLY A 89 -13.14 27.07 10.71
CA GLY A 89 -11.86 27.71 10.49
C GLY A 89 -10.86 26.66 10.03
N ASP A 90 -9.62 27.07 9.76
CA ASP A 90 -8.57 26.13 9.37
C ASP A 90 -7.98 25.51 10.65
N ASP A 91 -8.49 24.35 11.06
CA ASP A 91 -8.19 23.75 12.36
C ASP A 91 -7.08 22.67 12.31
N ASP A 92 -6.28 22.59 13.38
CA ASP A 92 -5.19 21.63 13.53
C ASP A 92 -5.48 20.57 14.61
N ILE A 93 -5.44 19.28 14.24
CA ILE A 93 -5.43 18.15 15.18
C ILE A 93 -4.10 17.43 15.09
N ILE A 94 -3.28 17.53 16.13
CA ILE A 94 -1.91 17.01 16.16
C ILE A 94 -1.76 15.96 17.25
N SER A 95 -1.28 14.78 16.90
CA SER A 95 -1.18 13.68 17.86
C SER A 95 0.12 12.89 17.77
N ASN A 96 0.62 12.45 18.94
CA ASN A 96 1.80 11.60 19.04
C ASN A 96 1.62 10.51 20.11
N GLY A 97 1.73 9.25 19.71
CA GLY A 97 1.67 8.10 20.61
C GLY A 97 2.93 7.26 20.53
N ILE A 98 3.65 7.10 21.65
CA ILE A 98 4.91 6.37 21.73
C ILE A 98 4.75 5.17 22.68
N GLY A 99 4.90 3.97 22.14
CA GLY A 99 4.92 2.73 22.89
C GLY A 99 6.11 2.62 23.83
N GLY A 100 5.89 1.94 24.95
CA GLY A 100 6.90 1.74 25.98
C GLY A 100 8.00 0.77 25.56
N LEU A 101 9.18 0.89 26.14
CA LEU A 101 10.25 -0.11 25.93
C LEU A 101 9.90 -1.44 26.62
N GLY A 102 10.32 -2.56 26.05
CA GLY A 102 10.29 -3.86 26.72
C GLY A 102 11.25 -3.90 27.91
N GLY A 103 10.88 -4.65 28.95
CA GLY A 103 11.74 -4.99 30.07
C GLY A 103 12.84 -5.98 29.66
N ASN A 104 14.00 -5.91 30.28
CA ASN A 104 15.08 -6.86 30.05
C ASN A 104 14.82 -8.16 30.82
N GLY A 105 15.17 -9.30 30.23
CA GLY A 105 15.36 -10.55 30.96
C GLY A 105 16.61 -10.47 31.84
N THR A 106 16.62 -11.19 32.96
CA THR A 106 17.79 -11.30 33.83
C THR A 106 18.09 -12.76 34.09
N ASP A 107 19.34 -13.17 33.89
CA ASP A 107 19.78 -14.53 34.17
C ASP A 107 20.48 -14.64 35.52
N GLU A 108 20.25 -15.76 36.20
CA GLU A 108 21.14 -16.23 37.25
C GLU A 108 22.34 -16.96 36.61
N PRO A 109 23.59 -16.55 36.87
CA PRO A 109 24.78 -17.09 36.18
C PRO A 109 25.05 -18.58 36.40
N THR A 110 24.28 -19.24 37.25
CA THR A 110 24.45 -20.65 37.67
C THR A 110 23.50 -21.61 36.96
N VAL A 111 22.50 -21.12 36.22
CA VAL A 111 21.45 -21.95 35.61
C VAL A 111 21.42 -21.72 34.11
N ASP A 112 21.61 -22.79 33.32
CA ASP A 112 21.67 -22.77 31.85
C ASP A 112 20.29 -22.56 31.18
N SER A 113 19.37 -21.84 31.84
CA SER A 113 18.03 -21.55 31.34
C SER A 113 17.88 -20.05 31.14
N GLY A 114 18.07 -19.60 29.90
CA GLY A 114 18.02 -18.19 29.55
C GLY A 114 16.62 -17.56 29.68
N THR A 115 16.58 -16.26 29.95
CA THR A 115 15.38 -15.41 30.04
C THR A 115 15.17 -14.49 28.83
N ASN A 116 13.92 -14.38 28.37
CA ASN A 116 13.60 -13.53 27.22
C ASN A 116 13.39 -12.07 27.62
N GLY A 117 13.72 -11.16 26.70
CA GLY A 117 13.31 -9.77 26.80
C GLY A 117 11.80 -9.61 26.55
N GLY A 118 11.19 -8.63 27.20
CA GLY A 118 9.79 -8.27 26.96
C GLY A 118 9.62 -7.56 25.61
N GLY A 119 8.45 -7.67 25.00
CA GLY A 119 8.13 -6.96 23.76
C GLY A 119 8.03 -5.45 23.96
N GLY A 120 8.27 -4.69 22.90
CA GLY A 120 7.98 -3.27 22.85
C GLY A 120 6.48 -2.98 22.84
N GLY A 121 6.09 -1.86 23.42
CA GLY A 121 4.71 -1.42 23.54
C GLY A 121 4.15 -0.82 22.26
N THR A 122 2.83 -0.65 22.19
CA THR A 122 2.16 -0.04 21.03
C THR A 122 2.14 1.48 21.13
N GLY A 123 2.48 2.18 20.04
CA GLY A 123 2.31 3.62 19.90
C GLY A 123 1.20 3.96 18.91
N THR A 124 0.19 4.70 19.32
CA THR A 124 -0.91 5.13 18.47
C THR A 124 -1.10 6.63 18.56
N GLY A 125 -0.98 7.35 17.45
CA GLY A 125 -1.23 8.79 17.47
C GLY A 125 -2.71 9.08 17.76
N ILE A 126 -3.62 8.77 16.85
CA ILE A 126 -5.08 8.93 17.03
C ILE A 126 -5.73 7.56 17.04
N SER A 127 -6.49 7.27 18.08
CA SER A 127 -7.40 6.12 18.16
C SER A 127 -8.84 6.64 18.21
N ASN A 128 -9.53 6.58 17.07
CA ASN A 128 -10.90 7.07 16.93
C ASN A 128 -11.89 5.91 16.81
N SER A 129 -12.70 5.70 17.84
CA SER A 129 -13.86 4.80 17.81
C SER A 129 -15.20 5.56 17.89
N GLY A 130 -15.16 6.85 18.22
CA GLY A 130 -16.29 7.76 18.27
C GLY A 130 -16.49 8.56 16.97
N LYS A 131 -16.86 9.83 17.12
CA LYS A 131 -16.99 10.80 16.03
C LYS A 131 -15.87 11.85 16.14
N LEU A 132 -15.14 12.04 15.05
CA LEU A 132 -14.16 13.11 14.86
C LEU A 132 -14.60 13.93 13.65
N ASN A 133 -14.79 15.23 13.85
CA ASN A 133 -15.20 16.19 12.83
C ASN A 133 -14.30 17.42 12.88
N THR A 134 -13.76 17.91 11.76
CA THR A 134 -13.03 19.19 11.76
C THR A 134 -13.92 20.34 11.31
N GLY A 135 -14.72 20.16 10.26
CA GLY A 135 -15.92 20.97 9.98
C GLY A 135 -15.82 21.81 8.71
N LEU A 136 -15.67 23.13 8.84
CA LEU A 136 -15.55 24.05 7.71
C LEU A 136 -14.16 24.67 7.73
N GLY A 137 -13.45 24.70 6.63
CA GLY A 137 -12.11 25.29 6.55
C GLY A 137 -11.13 24.30 5.94
N ASN A 138 -9.88 24.70 5.77
CA ASN A 138 -8.83 23.81 5.30
C ASN A 138 -8.17 23.16 6.52
N ASP A 139 -8.75 22.05 6.96
CA ASP A 139 -8.38 21.43 8.22
C ASP A 139 -7.18 20.50 8.06
N THR A 140 -6.41 20.32 9.13
CA THR A 140 -5.23 19.48 9.13
C THR A 140 -5.23 18.51 10.32
N ILE A 141 -5.17 17.22 10.04
CA ILE A 141 -5.00 16.15 11.02
C ILE A 141 -3.64 15.49 10.80
N ILE A 142 -2.71 15.66 11.74
CA ILE A 142 -1.38 15.05 11.70
C ILE A 142 -1.19 14.12 12.89
N SER A 143 -0.85 12.87 12.64
CA SER A 143 -0.78 11.87 13.70
C SER A 143 0.36 10.87 13.54
N ASN A 144 1.19 10.76 14.58
CA ASN A 144 2.34 9.88 14.63
C ASN A 144 2.16 8.80 15.69
N GLY A 145 2.37 7.54 15.33
CA GLY A 145 2.45 6.42 16.27
C GLY A 145 3.76 5.66 16.14
N THR A 146 4.52 5.56 17.22
CA THR A 146 5.82 4.88 17.26
C THR A 146 5.75 3.70 18.23
N GLY A 147 5.93 2.48 17.74
CA GLY A 147 6.09 1.30 18.57
C GLY A 147 7.34 1.39 19.45
N GLY A 148 7.26 0.89 20.67
CA GLY A 148 8.42 0.83 21.56
C GLY A 148 9.39 -0.27 21.14
N ASN A 149 10.64 -0.19 21.58
CA ASN A 149 11.62 -1.23 21.29
C ASN A 149 11.45 -2.43 22.23
N GLY A 150 11.88 -3.61 21.78
CA GLY A 150 11.98 -4.78 22.64
C GLY A 150 12.92 -4.57 23.83
N GLY A 151 12.91 -5.52 24.76
CA GLY A 151 13.88 -5.65 25.84
C GLY A 151 14.98 -6.66 25.49
N ASN A 152 16.13 -6.57 26.16
CA ASN A 152 17.21 -7.54 25.95
C ASN A 152 16.88 -8.88 26.60
N GLY A 153 17.26 -10.00 25.97
CA GLY A 153 17.31 -11.29 26.65
C GLY A 153 18.50 -11.33 27.62
N GLY A 154 18.39 -12.08 28.72
CA GLY A 154 19.49 -12.30 29.66
C GLY A 154 19.98 -13.74 29.55
N GLY A 155 21.24 -14.00 29.19
CA GLY A 155 21.77 -15.37 29.18
C GLY A 155 22.48 -15.83 27.91
N TYR A 156 22.89 -17.11 27.90
CA TYR A 156 23.61 -17.71 26.77
C TYR A 156 22.68 -18.13 25.61
N PHE A 157 21.39 -18.41 25.86
CA PHE A 157 20.45 -18.97 24.86
C PHE A 157 19.15 -18.17 24.65
N THR A 158 19.18 -16.84 24.75
CA THR A 158 17.93 -16.08 24.89
C THR A 158 17.45 -15.37 23.64
N ALA A 159 16.14 -15.12 23.61
CA ALA A 159 15.51 -14.27 22.61
C ALA A 159 15.43 -12.82 23.09
N GLY A 160 15.76 -11.90 22.19
CA GLY A 160 15.44 -10.49 22.35
C GLY A 160 13.93 -10.30 22.27
N GLY A 161 13.42 -9.29 22.96
CA GLY A 161 12.04 -8.86 22.80
C GLY A 161 11.79 -8.33 21.39
N GLY A 162 10.61 -8.61 20.85
CA GLY A 162 10.17 -8.02 19.58
C GLY A 162 9.87 -6.53 19.71
N GLY A 163 9.99 -5.80 18.62
CA GLY A 163 9.55 -4.41 18.53
C GLY A 163 8.04 -4.27 18.60
N GLY A 164 7.58 -3.13 19.11
CA GLY A 164 6.16 -2.80 19.23
C GLY A 164 5.55 -2.30 17.93
N THR A 165 4.23 -2.13 17.91
CA THR A 165 3.50 -1.61 16.74
C THR A 165 3.37 -0.09 16.79
N GLY A 166 3.59 0.59 15.68
CA GLY A 166 3.30 2.01 15.50
C GLY A 166 2.13 2.22 14.55
N THR A 167 1.14 3.02 14.95
CA THR A 167 -0.01 3.39 14.12
C THR A 167 -0.25 4.89 14.16
N GLY A 168 -0.20 5.56 13.01
CA GLY A 168 -0.50 6.98 12.90
C GLY A 168 -1.94 7.27 13.29
N ILE A 169 -2.89 6.84 12.46
CA ILE A 169 -4.33 6.97 12.69
C ILE A 169 -4.98 5.60 12.67
N SER A 170 -5.72 5.27 13.73
CA SER A 170 -6.61 4.11 13.80
C SER A 170 -8.05 4.59 13.89
N ASN A 171 -8.79 4.47 12.79
CA ASN A 171 -10.19 4.86 12.70
C ASN A 171 -11.11 3.64 12.60
N SER A 172 -11.93 3.45 13.62
CA SER A 172 -13.01 2.45 13.67
C SER A 172 -14.40 3.08 13.81
N GLY A 173 -14.45 4.37 14.14
CA GLY A 173 -15.67 5.17 14.20
C GLY A 173 -15.90 5.97 12.92
N LYS A 174 -16.29 7.23 13.08
CA LYS A 174 -16.46 8.20 11.98
C LYS A 174 -15.41 9.31 12.10
N LEU A 175 -14.70 9.55 11.01
CA LEU A 175 -13.80 10.68 10.81
C LEU A 175 -14.31 11.45 9.58
N ASN A 176 -14.58 12.74 9.73
CA ASN A 176 -15.06 13.61 8.68
C ASN A 176 -14.31 14.94 8.74
N THR A 177 -13.77 15.45 7.62
CA THR A 177 -13.11 16.77 7.63
C THR A 177 -14.02 17.90 7.14
N GLY A 178 -14.89 17.65 6.16
CA GLY A 178 -16.07 18.47 5.88
C GLY A 178 -15.95 19.27 4.59
N LEU A 179 -15.94 20.60 4.67
CA LEU A 179 -15.78 21.46 3.48
C LEU A 179 -14.46 22.21 3.56
N GLY A 180 -13.70 22.21 2.47
CA GLY A 180 -12.42 22.91 2.35
C GLY A 180 -11.35 21.97 1.81
N ASN A 181 -10.12 22.44 1.69
CA ASN A 181 -9.03 21.60 1.20
C ASN A 181 -8.33 20.95 2.39
N ASP A 182 -8.80 19.78 2.78
CA ASP A 182 -8.40 19.15 4.04
C ASP A 182 -7.17 18.26 3.88
N THR A 183 -6.40 18.10 4.95
CA THR A 183 -5.23 17.23 5.01
C THR A 183 -5.34 16.24 6.16
N ILE A 184 -5.24 14.95 5.87
CA ILE A 184 -5.10 13.87 6.86
C ILE A 184 -3.77 13.16 6.63
N ALA A 185 -2.87 13.25 7.60
CA ALA A 185 -1.56 12.60 7.56
C ALA A 185 -1.34 11.67 8.76
N GLY A 186 -1.15 10.38 8.49
CA GLY A 186 -0.84 9.37 9.51
C GLY A 186 0.52 8.72 9.26
N THR A 187 1.42 8.76 10.25
CA THR A 187 2.69 8.02 10.22
C THR A 187 2.73 6.97 11.33
N GLY A 188 2.90 5.70 10.97
CA GLY A 188 3.12 4.60 11.91
C GLY A 188 4.50 4.00 11.75
N GLN A 189 5.30 4.04 12.80
CA GLN A 189 6.64 3.46 12.84
C GLN A 189 6.69 2.28 13.82
N GLY A 190 7.00 1.08 13.33
CA GLY A 190 7.27 -0.07 14.18
C GLY A 190 8.50 0.12 15.06
N GLY A 191 8.47 -0.46 16.25
CA GLY A 191 9.60 -0.45 17.18
C GLY A 191 10.69 -1.43 16.76
N THR A 192 11.90 -1.25 17.30
CA THR A 192 13.00 -2.17 16.99
C THR A 192 12.94 -3.42 17.88
N GLY A 193 13.16 -4.59 17.31
CA GLY A 193 13.53 -5.78 18.08
C GLY A 193 14.92 -5.58 18.70
N ASN A 194 15.18 -6.24 19.81
CA ASN A 194 16.50 -6.17 20.45
C ASN A 194 17.43 -7.30 20.03
N ASP A 195 18.73 -6.99 20.07
CA ASP A 195 19.79 -7.93 19.80
C ASP A 195 19.84 -9.03 20.88
N SER A 196 20.00 -10.28 20.44
CA SER A 196 20.27 -11.42 21.31
C SER A 196 20.80 -12.60 20.49
N ARG A 197 20.98 -13.78 21.08
CA ARG A 197 21.27 -14.99 20.28
C ARG A 197 20.14 -15.29 19.28
N TYR A 198 18.89 -15.10 19.69
CA TYR A 198 17.73 -15.06 18.79
C TYR A 198 17.25 -13.62 18.70
N GLY A 199 17.50 -12.94 17.59
CA GLY A 199 17.13 -11.54 17.42
C GLY A 199 15.63 -11.34 17.60
N GLY A 200 15.23 -10.27 18.29
CA GLY A 200 13.82 -9.92 18.41
C GLY A 200 13.19 -9.63 17.05
N TYR A 201 11.90 -9.93 16.89
CA TYR A 201 11.17 -9.54 15.68
C TYR A 201 11.09 -8.02 15.56
N SER A 202 10.98 -7.56 14.32
CA SER A 202 10.66 -6.17 14.00
C SER A 202 9.23 -5.81 14.41
N GLY A 203 9.00 -4.53 14.69
CA GLY A 203 7.67 -3.97 14.88
C GLY A 203 6.93 -3.70 13.56
N PHE A 204 5.60 -3.57 13.65
CA PHE A 204 4.73 -3.20 12.53
C PHE A 204 4.54 -1.68 12.47
N GLY A 205 4.57 -1.10 11.26
CA GLY A 205 4.24 0.30 11.03
C GLY A 205 3.02 0.47 10.13
N THR A 206 1.99 1.18 10.60
CA THR A 206 0.79 1.49 9.80
C THR A 206 0.49 2.99 9.82
N GLY A 207 0.49 3.64 8.67
CA GLY A 207 0.18 5.08 8.58
C GLY A 207 -1.26 5.37 8.99
N ILE A 208 -2.20 4.87 8.20
CA ILE A 208 -3.65 4.99 8.45
C ILE A 208 -4.29 3.60 8.38
N SER A 209 -5.03 3.24 9.42
CA SER A 209 -5.88 2.05 9.48
C SER A 209 -7.33 2.47 9.60
N ASN A 210 -8.10 2.28 8.54
CA ASN A 210 -9.53 2.61 8.49
C ASN A 210 -10.37 1.34 8.44
N THR A 211 -11.16 1.12 9.49
CA THR A 211 -12.16 0.05 9.58
C THR A 211 -13.59 0.60 9.69
N GLY A 212 -13.72 1.91 9.94
CA GLY A 212 -14.98 2.63 10.04
C GLY A 212 -15.28 3.46 8.79
N GLN A 213 -15.67 4.72 9.00
CA GLN A 213 -15.94 5.69 7.95
C GLN A 213 -14.91 6.83 8.03
N LEU A 214 -14.26 7.12 6.91
CA LEU A 214 -13.37 8.26 6.72
C LEU A 214 -13.88 9.03 5.49
N ASP A 215 -14.40 10.23 5.70
CA ASP A 215 -14.83 11.13 4.62
C ASP A 215 -14.01 12.42 4.67
N THR A 216 -13.55 12.97 3.53
CA THR A 216 -12.96 14.33 3.54
C THR A 216 -13.95 15.40 3.07
N GLY A 217 -14.77 15.14 2.06
CA GLY A 217 -15.98 15.91 1.76
C GLY A 217 -15.90 16.71 0.46
N GLU A 218 -16.08 18.02 0.49
CA GLU A 218 -15.87 18.84 -0.72
C GLU A 218 -14.60 19.66 -0.59
N GLY A 219 -13.83 19.74 -1.67
CA GLY A 219 -12.60 20.50 -1.76
C GLY A 219 -11.49 19.64 -2.36
N LYS A 220 -10.28 20.19 -2.42
CA LYS A 220 -9.11 19.44 -2.86
C LYS A 220 -8.44 18.83 -1.63
N ASP A 221 -8.81 17.60 -1.33
CA ASP A 221 -8.39 16.93 -0.11
C ASP A 221 -7.13 16.09 -0.31
N THR A 222 -6.39 15.87 0.76
CA THR A 222 -5.18 15.03 0.77
C THR A 222 -5.19 14.06 1.94
N ILE A 223 -5.13 12.77 1.65
CA ILE A 223 -4.94 11.70 2.62
C ILE A 223 -3.58 11.06 2.40
N THR A 224 -2.70 11.11 3.39
CA THR A 224 -1.36 10.49 3.34
C THR A 224 -1.16 9.51 4.49
N GLY A 225 -0.90 8.25 4.17
CA GLY A 225 -0.51 7.23 5.14
C GLY A 225 0.91 6.73 4.90
N ILE A 226 1.77 6.82 5.92
CA ILE A 226 3.15 6.31 5.89
C ILE A 226 3.33 5.23 6.96
N GLY A 227 3.55 3.99 6.54
CA GLY A 227 3.86 2.86 7.42
C GLY A 227 5.32 2.44 7.28
N ILE A 228 6.08 2.56 8.36
CA ILE A 228 7.50 2.19 8.41
C ILE A 228 7.66 1.02 9.36
N ALA A 229 8.07 -0.13 8.86
CA ALA A 229 8.41 -1.28 9.69
C ALA A 229 9.52 -0.95 10.68
N GLY A 230 9.49 -1.61 11.83
CA GLY A 230 10.57 -1.60 12.79
C GLY A 230 11.76 -2.44 12.34
N ILE A 231 12.92 -2.24 12.96
CA ILE A 231 14.13 -3.00 12.62
C ILE A 231 14.17 -4.28 13.48
N PRO A 232 14.38 -5.48 12.92
CA PRO A 232 14.56 -6.68 13.74
C PRO A 232 15.88 -6.61 14.51
N GLY A 233 15.94 -7.31 15.65
CA GLY A 233 17.17 -7.48 16.40
C GLY A 233 18.19 -8.37 15.66
N SER A 234 19.46 -8.15 15.94
CA SER A 234 20.59 -8.94 15.45
C SER A 234 20.76 -10.21 16.30
N GLY A 235 21.14 -11.34 15.68
CA GLY A 235 21.39 -12.59 16.39
C GLY A 235 21.92 -13.74 15.52
N ILE A 236 22.16 -14.91 16.11
CA ILE A 236 22.53 -16.13 15.37
C ILE A 236 21.36 -16.56 14.48
N LEU A 237 20.14 -16.56 15.02
CA LEU A 237 18.90 -16.68 14.25
C LEU A 237 18.30 -15.30 14.01
N ILE A 238 17.88 -15.05 12.78
CA ILE A 238 17.41 -13.75 12.30
C ILE A 238 15.95 -13.52 12.71
N GLY A 239 15.66 -12.31 13.20
CA GLY A 239 14.29 -11.80 13.30
C GLY A 239 13.73 -11.48 11.91
N ASN A 240 12.49 -11.91 11.65
CA ASN A 240 11.80 -11.63 10.40
C ASN A 240 11.73 -10.13 10.11
N GLY A 241 11.80 -9.76 8.83
CA GLY A 241 11.58 -8.39 8.38
C GLY A 241 10.19 -7.89 8.77
N GLY A 242 10.09 -6.60 9.06
CA GLY A 242 8.85 -6.00 9.54
C GLY A 242 7.93 -5.63 8.40
N VAL A 243 6.69 -5.30 8.74
CA VAL A 243 5.67 -4.89 7.78
C VAL A 243 5.41 -3.40 7.91
N GLY A 244 5.51 -2.69 6.78
CA GLY A 244 5.15 -1.29 6.63
C GLY A 244 3.93 -1.16 5.72
N THR A 245 2.84 -0.60 6.22
CA THR A 245 1.61 -0.34 5.45
C THR A 245 1.25 1.13 5.48
N GLY A 246 1.21 1.80 4.33
CA GLY A 246 0.83 3.20 4.24
C GLY A 246 -0.61 3.42 4.68
N ILE A 247 -1.56 2.91 3.89
CA ILE A 247 -3.00 2.97 4.15
C ILE A 247 -3.58 1.55 4.12
N SER A 248 -4.26 1.15 5.19
CA SER A 248 -5.10 -0.05 5.24
C SER A 248 -6.56 0.37 5.36
N ASN A 249 -7.31 0.23 4.26
CA ASN A 249 -8.74 0.50 4.22
C ASN A 249 -9.53 -0.80 4.21
N ASN A 250 -10.20 -1.11 5.33
CA ASN A 250 -11.15 -2.21 5.47
C ASN A 250 -12.60 -1.71 5.67
N GLY A 251 -12.79 -0.39 5.77
CA GLY A 251 -14.09 0.27 5.94
C GLY A 251 -14.54 1.02 4.68
N ASN A 252 -15.06 2.23 4.87
CA ASN A 252 -15.38 3.17 3.79
C ASN A 252 -14.43 4.36 3.87
N LEU A 253 -13.76 4.67 2.76
CA LEU A 253 -12.92 5.84 2.56
C LEU A 253 -13.50 6.60 1.36
N ASN A 254 -13.91 7.85 1.56
CA ASN A 254 -14.51 8.68 0.52
C ASN A 254 -13.88 10.09 0.54
N THR A 255 -13.31 10.57 -0.57
CA THR A 255 -12.80 11.96 -0.57
C THR A 255 -13.83 12.98 -1.04
N GLY A 256 -14.75 12.60 -1.93
CA GLY A 256 -15.98 13.33 -2.20
C GLY A 256 -15.93 14.11 -3.50
N ALA A 257 -15.90 15.44 -3.47
CA ALA A 257 -15.86 16.24 -4.70
C ALA A 257 -14.70 17.23 -4.68
N GLY A 258 -13.93 17.28 -5.75
CA GLY A 258 -12.75 18.10 -5.95
C GLY A 258 -11.62 17.25 -6.51
N ASN A 259 -10.41 17.83 -6.60
CA ASN A 259 -9.27 17.12 -7.18
C ASN A 259 -8.42 16.53 -6.05
N ASP A 260 -8.83 15.37 -5.56
CA ASP A 260 -8.34 14.78 -4.33
C ASP A 260 -7.06 13.96 -4.53
N THR A 261 -6.35 13.70 -3.44
CA THR A 261 -5.16 12.88 -3.45
C THR A 261 -5.14 11.89 -2.27
N ILE A 262 -5.00 10.61 -2.58
CA ILE A 262 -4.76 9.54 -1.60
C ILE A 262 -3.37 8.94 -1.86
N ALA A 263 -2.46 9.10 -0.91
CA ALA A 263 -1.09 8.60 -0.99
C ALA A 263 -0.78 7.61 0.15
N GLY A 264 -0.41 6.38 -0.21
CA GLY A 264 0.04 5.36 0.74
C GLY A 264 1.48 4.94 0.51
N ILE A 265 2.33 5.02 1.53
CA ILE A 265 3.74 4.60 1.49
C ILE A 265 3.98 3.52 2.55
N GLY A 266 4.30 2.31 2.11
CA GLY A 266 4.68 1.19 2.99
C GLY A 266 6.15 0.83 2.82
N ILE A 267 6.93 0.96 3.89
CA ILE A 267 8.37 0.67 3.91
C ILE A 267 8.61 -0.49 4.85
N ALA A 268 9.04 -1.62 4.31
CA ALA A 268 9.50 -2.76 5.10
C ALA A 268 10.90 -2.52 5.68
N SER A 269 11.27 -3.32 6.67
CA SER A 269 12.63 -3.37 7.16
C SER A 269 13.42 -4.46 6.45
N ILE A 270 14.74 -4.34 6.46
CA ILE A 270 15.63 -5.47 6.17
C ILE A 270 15.51 -6.52 7.28
N PRO A 271 15.65 -7.82 6.96
CA PRO A 271 15.89 -8.84 7.97
C PRO A 271 17.23 -8.56 8.70
N GLY A 272 17.35 -9.04 9.93
CA GLY A 272 18.58 -8.90 10.73
C GLY A 272 19.79 -9.61 10.10
N ASN A 273 21.01 -9.27 10.52
CA ASN A 273 22.28 -9.71 9.93
C ASN A 273 22.83 -11.06 10.47
N GLY A 274 21.95 -12.02 10.76
CA GLY A 274 22.31 -13.30 11.38
C GLY A 274 22.78 -14.41 10.42
N ILE A 275 23.17 -15.56 11.00
CA ILE A 275 23.72 -16.73 10.28
C ILE A 275 22.64 -17.52 9.55
N ILE A 276 21.39 -17.55 10.06
CA ILE A 276 20.26 -18.26 9.46
C ILE A 276 19.24 -17.26 8.92
N LEU A 277 18.98 -17.30 7.61
CA LEU A 277 18.21 -16.31 6.84
C LEU A 277 16.75 -16.22 7.33
N GLY A 278 16.32 -15.02 7.71
CA GLY A 278 14.93 -14.70 8.05
C GLY A 278 14.13 -14.28 6.82
N THR A 279 12.80 -14.29 6.91
CA THR A 279 11.94 -13.87 5.81
C THR A 279 12.07 -12.37 5.54
N GLY A 280 11.97 -11.98 4.27
CA GLY A 280 11.95 -10.58 3.87
C GLY A 280 10.75 -9.84 4.48
N GLY A 281 10.90 -8.52 4.70
CA GLY A 281 9.83 -7.66 5.20
C GLY A 281 8.87 -7.25 4.07
N VAL A 282 7.62 -6.95 4.42
CA VAL A 282 6.56 -6.60 3.47
C VAL A 282 6.28 -5.11 3.48
N GLY A 283 6.31 -4.48 2.30
CA GLY A 283 5.98 -3.07 2.12
C GLY A 283 4.74 -2.91 1.25
N THR A 284 3.68 -2.31 1.79
CA THR A 284 2.42 -2.09 1.07
C THR A 284 2.03 -0.62 1.11
N GLY A 285 1.90 0.02 -0.06
CA GLY A 285 1.46 1.41 -0.15
C GLY A 285 0.03 1.56 0.32
N ILE A 286 -0.91 1.01 -0.45
CA ILE A 286 -2.36 1.02 -0.16
C ILE A 286 -2.87 -0.41 -0.20
N SER A 287 -3.53 -0.85 0.88
CA SER A 287 -4.30 -2.09 0.96
C SER A 287 -5.78 -1.75 1.11
N ASN A 288 -6.54 -1.90 0.04
CA ASN A 288 -7.98 -1.67 0.01
C ASN A 288 -8.73 -3.01 0.03
N ASN A 289 -9.26 -3.36 1.20
CA ASN A 289 -10.23 -4.44 1.40
C ASN A 289 -11.62 -3.90 1.78
N GLY A 290 -11.85 -2.61 1.60
CA GLY A 290 -13.10 -1.91 1.88
C GLY A 290 -13.72 -1.32 0.61
N ASN A 291 -14.40 -0.19 0.77
CA ASN A 291 -14.78 0.68 -0.34
C ASN A 291 -13.89 1.92 -0.29
N LEU A 292 -13.22 2.21 -1.40
CA LEU A 292 -12.47 3.44 -1.61
C LEU A 292 -13.11 4.16 -2.80
N ASN A 293 -13.56 5.39 -2.56
CA ASN A 293 -14.16 6.26 -3.58
C ASN A 293 -13.47 7.63 -3.52
N THR A 294 -13.07 8.22 -4.64
CA THR A 294 -12.61 9.62 -4.64
C THR A 294 -13.68 10.60 -5.10
N GLY A 295 -14.53 10.20 -6.03
CA GLY A 295 -15.82 10.83 -6.29
C GLY A 295 -15.83 11.65 -7.57
N ALA A 296 -15.87 12.98 -7.51
CA ALA A 296 -15.91 13.80 -8.73
C ALA A 296 -14.80 14.83 -8.73
N GLY A 297 -14.08 14.95 -9.84
CA GLY A 297 -12.92 15.81 -10.02
C GLY A 297 -11.72 14.98 -10.48
N ASN A 298 -10.60 15.64 -10.76
CA ASN A 298 -9.41 14.95 -11.28
C ASN A 298 -8.59 14.41 -10.10
N ASP A 299 -8.86 13.17 -9.72
CA ASP A 299 -8.35 12.55 -8.51
C ASP A 299 -7.05 11.79 -8.73
N THR A 300 -6.29 11.61 -7.66
CA THR A 300 -5.05 10.81 -7.68
C THR A 300 -4.99 9.82 -6.54
N ILE A 301 -4.81 8.53 -6.87
CA ILE A 301 -4.49 7.47 -5.91
C ILE A 301 -3.08 6.97 -6.19
N ALA A 302 -2.18 7.12 -5.22
CA ALA A 302 -0.78 6.73 -5.34
C ALA A 302 -0.34 5.79 -4.20
N GLY A 303 -0.06 4.53 -4.53
CA GLY A 303 0.48 3.54 -3.60
C GLY A 303 1.94 3.21 -3.91
N THR A 304 2.83 3.32 -2.92
CA THR A 304 4.22 2.88 -3.00
C THR A 304 4.54 1.87 -1.91
N GLY A 305 4.85 0.63 -2.30
CA GLY A 305 5.30 -0.42 -1.38
C GLY A 305 6.74 -0.81 -1.65
N THR A 306 7.61 -0.65 -0.66
CA THR A 306 9.02 -1.09 -0.71
C THR A 306 9.23 -2.21 0.29
N GLY A 307 9.38 -3.42 -0.22
CA GLY A 307 9.64 -4.63 0.56
C GLY A 307 11.05 -5.14 0.38
N THR A 308 11.62 -5.73 1.42
CA THR A 308 12.83 -6.57 1.29
C THR A 308 12.44 -8.01 0.97
N GLY A 309 11.18 -8.38 1.25
CA GLY A 309 10.47 -9.51 0.67
C GLY A 309 9.54 -9.04 -0.45
N THR A 310 8.28 -8.83 -0.11
CA THR A 310 7.23 -8.38 -1.04
C THR A 310 7.05 -6.86 -0.99
N GLY A 311 7.09 -6.20 -2.15
CA GLY A 311 6.74 -4.78 -2.29
C GLY A 311 5.52 -4.62 -3.18
N THR A 312 4.45 -4.03 -2.66
CA THR A 312 3.21 -3.81 -3.43
C THR A 312 2.72 -2.37 -3.33
N GLY A 313 2.50 -1.74 -4.49
CA GLY A 313 2.00 -0.36 -4.54
C GLY A 313 0.56 -0.26 -4.06
N VAL A 314 -0.37 -0.81 -4.84
CA VAL A 314 -1.81 -0.83 -4.53
C VAL A 314 -2.32 -2.27 -4.58
N ILE A 315 -2.99 -2.72 -3.52
CA ILE A 315 -3.73 -3.98 -3.47
C ILE A 315 -5.21 -3.63 -3.32
N ASN A 316 -6.03 -4.10 -4.26
CA ASN A 316 -7.48 -3.99 -4.21
C ASN A 316 -8.10 -5.39 -4.15
N SER A 317 -8.87 -5.66 -3.09
CA SER A 317 -9.64 -6.90 -2.94
C SER A 317 -11.15 -6.69 -2.94
N LYS A 318 -11.60 -5.43 -3.07
CA LYS A 318 -13.02 -5.05 -3.15
C LYS A 318 -13.23 -3.94 -4.18
N LYS A 319 -13.68 -2.75 -3.77
CA LYS A 319 -14.05 -1.66 -4.68
C LYS A 319 -13.09 -0.48 -4.51
N LEU A 320 -12.48 -0.06 -5.61
CA LEU A 320 -11.74 1.18 -5.77
C LEU A 320 -12.38 1.92 -6.96
N ASP A 321 -12.85 3.14 -6.73
CA ASP A 321 -13.61 3.94 -7.69
C ASP A 321 -13.09 5.37 -7.65
N THR A 322 -12.71 5.94 -8.78
CA THR A 322 -12.28 7.35 -8.81
C THR A 322 -13.40 8.29 -9.24
N GLY A 323 -14.26 7.86 -10.18
CA GLY A 323 -15.60 8.41 -10.38
C GLY A 323 -15.74 9.24 -11.65
N ASP A 324 -15.96 10.55 -11.58
CA ASP A 324 -16.01 11.39 -12.79
C ASP A 324 -14.84 12.38 -12.77
N GLY A 325 -14.01 12.43 -13.80
CA GLY A 325 -12.85 13.32 -13.89
C GLY A 325 -11.72 12.72 -14.72
N GLU A 326 -10.64 13.48 -14.93
CA GLU A 326 -9.40 12.90 -15.48
C GLU A 326 -8.57 12.33 -14.33
N ASP A 327 -8.79 11.06 -14.00
CA ASP A 327 -8.27 10.43 -12.79
C ASP A 327 -6.93 9.72 -13.02
N THR A 328 -6.18 9.54 -11.94
CA THR A 328 -4.88 8.86 -11.97
C THR A 328 -4.73 7.85 -10.84
N ILE A 329 -4.46 6.59 -11.20
CA ILE A 329 -4.10 5.52 -10.26
C ILE A 329 -2.66 5.08 -10.54
N ILE A 330 -1.79 5.21 -9.55
CA ILE A 330 -0.38 4.82 -9.62
C ILE A 330 -0.07 3.81 -8.52
N GLY A 331 0.37 2.61 -8.89
CA GLY A 331 0.91 1.61 -7.97
C GLY A 331 2.37 1.31 -8.27
N THR A 332 3.26 1.53 -7.31
CA THR A 332 4.68 1.17 -7.40
C THR A 332 5.05 0.15 -6.33
N GLY A 333 5.39 -1.06 -6.75
CA GLY A 333 5.88 -2.13 -5.87
C GLY A 333 7.33 -2.43 -6.13
N THR A 334 8.20 -2.21 -5.13
CA THR A 334 9.63 -2.52 -5.21
C THR A 334 9.97 -3.63 -4.23
N SER A 335 10.44 -4.76 -4.75
CA SER A 335 11.13 -5.78 -3.97
C SER A 335 12.63 -5.57 -4.09
N THR A 336 13.29 -5.25 -2.98
CA THR A 336 14.75 -5.15 -2.90
C THR A 336 15.42 -6.48 -2.59
N GLY A 337 14.64 -7.49 -2.18
CA GLY A 337 15.09 -8.84 -1.89
C GLY A 337 16.09 -8.97 -0.74
N ASN A 338 16.19 -10.19 -0.20
CA ASN A 338 17.42 -10.75 0.32
C ASN A 338 17.57 -12.16 -0.27
N PHE A 339 18.81 -12.61 -0.46
CA PHE A 339 19.24 -13.62 -1.45
C PHE A 339 18.63 -15.05 -1.37
N ASP A 340 17.67 -15.34 -0.48
CA ASP A 340 17.22 -16.72 -0.22
C ASP A 340 15.70 -16.88 0.03
N ASP A 341 14.93 -15.80 -0.08
CA ASP A 341 13.47 -15.88 0.11
C ASP A 341 12.76 -16.06 -1.24
N LYS A 342 12.01 -17.15 -1.40
CA LYS A 342 11.26 -17.48 -2.63
C LYS A 342 9.96 -16.66 -2.77
N ILE A 343 9.73 -15.71 -1.88
CA ILE A 343 8.50 -14.91 -1.76
C ILE A 343 8.81 -13.42 -1.95
N ASN A 344 9.67 -13.13 -2.93
CA ASN A 344 10.06 -11.77 -3.24
C ASN A 344 9.33 -11.34 -4.52
N ASP A 345 8.23 -10.62 -4.36
CA ASP A 345 7.43 -10.13 -5.49
C ASP A 345 7.37 -8.60 -5.45
N GLY A 346 7.65 -7.98 -6.59
CA GLY A 346 7.46 -6.55 -6.82
C GLY A 346 6.21 -6.36 -7.66
N THR A 347 5.11 -5.87 -7.07
CA THR A 347 3.84 -5.70 -7.78
C THR A 347 3.37 -4.25 -7.75
N GLY A 348 3.17 -3.62 -8.90
CA GLY A 348 2.65 -2.25 -8.96
C GLY A 348 1.23 -2.15 -8.44
N ILE A 349 0.28 -2.71 -9.19
CA ILE A 349 -1.15 -2.78 -8.84
C ILE A 349 -1.57 -4.25 -8.84
N GLN A 350 -2.28 -4.67 -7.78
CA GLN A 350 -2.90 -5.99 -7.69
C GLN A 350 -4.41 -5.84 -7.49
N ASN A 351 -5.20 -6.25 -8.48
CA ASN A 351 -6.65 -6.32 -8.43
C ASN A 351 -7.09 -7.77 -8.32
N MET A 352 -7.56 -8.17 -7.15
CA MET A 352 -7.85 -9.57 -6.84
C MET A 352 -9.15 -10.05 -7.50
N LYS A 353 -9.32 -11.37 -7.51
CA LYS A 353 -10.56 -11.99 -8.00
C LYS A 353 -11.79 -11.46 -7.27
N GLY A 354 -12.77 -10.99 -8.04
CA GLY A 354 -14.02 -10.41 -7.53
C GLY A 354 -13.91 -8.95 -7.10
N ALA A 355 -12.72 -8.35 -7.19
CA ALA A 355 -12.49 -6.94 -6.96
C ALA A 355 -12.73 -6.12 -8.26
N THR A 356 -12.97 -4.83 -8.08
CA THR A 356 -13.24 -3.88 -9.16
C THR A 356 -12.45 -2.59 -8.95
N ILE A 357 -11.82 -2.13 -10.02
CA ILE A 357 -11.26 -0.80 -10.18
C ILE A 357 -12.07 -0.11 -11.28
N THR A 358 -12.65 1.06 -10.97
CA THR A 358 -13.38 1.90 -11.94
C THR A 358 -12.81 3.31 -11.94
N THR A 359 -12.65 3.93 -13.11
CA THR A 359 -12.24 5.35 -13.21
C THR A 359 -13.32 6.26 -13.77
N GLY A 360 -14.17 5.77 -14.66
CA GLY A 360 -15.49 6.35 -14.94
C GLY A 360 -15.48 7.29 -16.14
N GLN A 361 -15.79 8.57 -15.96
CA GLN A 361 -15.86 9.52 -17.10
C GLN A 361 -14.64 10.44 -17.12
N GLY A 362 -13.86 10.43 -18.19
CA GLY A 362 -12.72 11.34 -18.39
C GLY A 362 -11.54 10.61 -19.02
N ASN A 363 -10.44 11.33 -19.27
CA ASN A 363 -9.24 10.70 -19.83
C ASN A 363 -8.39 10.17 -18.67
N ASP A 364 -8.61 8.92 -18.30
CA ASP A 364 -8.04 8.35 -17.08
C ASP A 364 -6.67 7.71 -17.32
N THR A 365 -5.89 7.62 -16.25
CA THR A 365 -4.57 6.98 -16.28
C THR A 365 -4.41 5.96 -15.17
N ILE A 366 -4.13 4.70 -15.53
CA ILE A 366 -3.75 3.64 -14.61
C ILE A 366 -2.33 3.17 -14.91
N THR A 367 -1.42 3.32 -13.95
CA THR A 367 -0.03 2.87 -14.07
C THR A 367 0.35 1.93 -12.93
N GLY A 368 0.64 0.67 -13.26
CA GLY A 368 1.24 -0.29 -12.34
C GLY A 368 2.71 -0.53 -12.67
N SER A 369 3.61 -0.24 -11.73
CA SER A 369 5.06 -0.42 -11.85
C SER A 369 5.57 -1.42 -10.82
N GLY A 370 5.94 -2.61 -11.28
CA GLY A 370 6.67 -3.61 -10.50
C GLY A 370 8.17 -3.47 -10.71
N LYS A 371 8.94 -3.52 -9.62
CA LYS A 371 10.40 -3.51 -9.64
C LYS A 371 10.99 -4.61 -8.76
N GLY A 372 11.96 -5.33 -9.30
CA GLY A 372 12.77 -6.32 -8.59
C GLY A 372 14.26 -6.04 -8.71
N LEU A 373 15.01 -6.24 -7.63
CA LEU A 373 16.47 -5.99 -7.61
C LEU A 373 17.33 -7.22 -7.35
N VAL A 374 16.74 -8.41 -7.23
CA VAL A 374 17.45 -9.66 -6.96
C VAL A 374 17.02 -10.78 -7.93
N PRO A 375 17.77 -11.89 -8.01
CA PRO A 375 17.36 -13.10 -8.71
C PRO A 375 16.05 -13.71 -8.21
N ASP A 376 15.45 -14.56 -9.05
CA ASP A 376 14.29 -15.42 -8.79
C ASP A 376 12.99 -14.70 -8.39
N LEU A 377 12.84 -13.45 -8.83
CA LEU A 377 11.66 -12.62 -8.60
C LEU A 377 10.58 -12.81 -9.66
N ILE A 378 9.32 -12.73 -9.22
CA ILE A 378 8.19 -12.43 -10.09
C ILE A 378 7.86 -10.95 -9.89
N VAL A 379 8.03 -10.17 -10.96
CA VAL A 379 7.75 -8.75 -10.96
C VAL A 379 6.60 -8.48 -11.92
N ILE A 380 5.57 -7.83 -11.42
CA ILE A 380 4.33 -7.57 -12.17
C ILE A 380 4.01 -6.08 -12.12
N GLY A 381 3.76 -5.47 -13.28
CA GLY A 381 3.24 -4.11 -13.34
C GLY A 381 1.82 -4.05 -12.80
N ILE A 382 0.89 -4.71 -13.49
CA ILE A 382 -0.51 -4.85 -13.12
C ILE A 382 -0.87 -6.34 -13.06
N SER A 383 -1.28 -6.81 -11.89
CA SER A 383 -1.89 -8.13 -11.69
C SER A 383 -3.40 -7.96 -11.60
N ASN A 384 -4.16 -8.51 -12.54
CA ASN A 384 -5.62 -8.37 -12.59
C ASN A 384 -6.32 -9.73 -12.71
N ASP A 385 -6.92 -10.19 -11.61
CA ASP A 385 -7.84 -11.33 -11.57
C ASP A 385 -9.30 -10.89 -11.39
N GLY A 386 -9.54 -9.59 -11.19
CA GLY A 386 -10.85 -8.95 -11.06
C GLY A 386 -11.30 -8.25 -12.34
N VAL A 387 -11.91 -7.08 -12.17
CA VAL A 387 -12.30 -6.18 -13.26
C VAL A 387 -11.58 -4.84 -13.10
N ILE A 388 -10.98 -4.36 -14.18
CA ILE A 388 -10.58 -2.96 -14.35
C ILE A 388 -11.46 -2.41 -15.47
N ASP A 389 -12.11 -1.27 -15.23
CA ASP A 389 -13.05 -0.64 -16.16
C ASP A 389 -12.78 0.86 -16.16
N THR A 390 -12.15 1.39 -17.22
CA THR A 390 -11.79 2.81 -17.24
C THR A 390 -12.94 3.72 -17.69
N GLY A 391 -13.95 3.17 -18.38
CA GLY A 391 -15.23 3.84 -18.60
C GLY A 391 -15.30 4.57 -19.94
N ASN A 392 -15.40 5.90 -19.96
CA ASN A 392 -15.45 6.66 -21.20
C ASN A 392 -14.40 7.77 -21.19
N GLY A 393 -13.64 7.89 -22.27
CA GLY A 393 -12.60 8.88 -22.47
C GLY A 393 -11.44 8.27 -23.24
N CYS A 394 -10.38 9.04 -23.49
CA CYS A 394 -9.17 8.49 -24.10
C CYS A 394 -8.23 8.03 -22.98
N ASP A 395 -8.39 6.78 -22.55
CA ASP A 395 -7.76 6.26 -21.34
C ASP A 395 -6.37 5.69 -21.60
N ILE A 396 -5.53 5.69 -20.56
CA ILE A 396 -4.18 5.16 -20.61
C ILE A 396 -4.01 4.11 -19.52
N LEU A 397 -3.73 2.87 -19.90
CA LEU A 397 -3.38 1.80 -18.98
C LEU A 397 -1.97 1.26 -19.27
N THR A 398 -1.07 1.40 -18.29
CA THR A 398 0.33 1.00 -18.44
C THR A 398 0.74 0.00 -17.36
N GLY A 399 1.11 -1.21 -17.79
CA GLY A 399 1.76 -2.21 -16.95
C GLY A 399 3.28 -2.24 -17.21
N LEU A 400 4.07 -1.82 -16.23
CA LEU A 400 5.54 -1.79 -16.28
C LEU A 400 6.11 -2.81 -15.29
N ALA A 401 6.92 -3.75 -15.78
CA ALA A 401 7.69 -4.64 -14.91
C ALA A 401 9.17 -4.56 -15.25
N SER A 402 10.01 -4.41 -14.23
CA SER A 402 11.46 -4.36 -14.40
C SER A 402 12.16 -5.20 -13.34
N THR A 403 13.11 -6.03 -13.75
CA THR A 403 13.98 -6.73 -12.80
C THR A 403 15.43 -6.76 -13.27
N THR A 404 16.35 -6.75 -12.32
CA THR A 404 17.78 -6.96 -12.56
C THR A 404 18.19 -8.30 -11.97
N ILE A 405 18.69 -9.17 -12.83
CA ILE A 405 19.19 -10.50 -12.50
C ILE A 405 20.71 -10.43 -12.43
N ASP A 406 21.27 -10.52 -11.22
CA ASP A 406 22.71 -10.63 -11.01
C ASP A 406 23.22 -12.02 -11.42
N SER A 407 24.04 -12.07 -12.47
CA SER A 407 24.66 -13.28 -13.01
C SER A 407 25.64 -13.99 -12.07
N ASN A 408 26.04 -13.35 -10.96
CA ASN A 408 26.97 -13.92 -9.99
C ASN A 408 26.36 -15.05 -9.14
N TYR A 409 25.04 -15.23 -9.18
CA TYR A 409 24.31 -16.23 -8.41
C TYR A 409 23.76 -17.30 -9.36
N GLY A 410 24.14 -18.57 -9.17
CA GLY A 410 23.99 -19.65 -10.15
C GLY A 410 22.63 -19.71 -10.85
N ASN A 411 22.67 -19.75 -12.19
CA ASN A 411 21.52 -19.81 -13.11
C ASN A 411 20.26 -19.04 -12.63
N PRO A 412 20.38 -17.72 -12.44
CA PRO A 412 19.34 -16.94 -11.82
C PRO A 412 18.18 -16.78 -12.82
N THR A 413 16.99 -17.18 -12.39
CA THR A 413 15.77 -16.99 -13.18
C THR A 413 15.10 -15.70 -12.72
N GLY A 414 14.29 -15.07 -13.56
CA GLY A 414 13.58 -13.86 -13.17
C GLY A 414 12.47 -13.64 -14.16
N THR A 415 11.31 -13.26 -13.67
CA THR A 415 10.11 -13.07 -14.49
C THR A 415 9.65 -11.64 -14.32
N ALA A 416 9.57 -10.90 -15.43
CA ALA A 416 8.96 -9.58 -15.48
C ALA A 416 7.76 -9.66 -16.43
N ILE A 417 6.57 -9.27 -15.96
CA ILE A 417 5.33 -9.26 -16.76
C ILE A 417 4.63 -7.92 -16.56
N GLY A 418 4.39 -7.19 -17.64
CA GLY A 418 3.72 -5.89 -17.60
C GLY A 418 2.30 -6.01 -17.07
N ILE A 419 1.49 -6.90 -17.67
CA ILE A 419 0.10 -7.16 -17.28
C ILE A 419 -0.14 -8.67 -17.13
N PHE A 420 -0.60 -9.14 -15.98
CA PHE A 420 -0.81 -10.56 -15.71
C PHE A 420 -2.15 -10.83 -15.03
N GLY A 421 -2.83 -11.91 -15.38
CA GLY A 421 -3.94 -12.45 -14.60
C GLY A 421 -5.01 -13.11 -15.45
N GLN A 422 -6.14 -13.43 -14.83
CA GLN A 422 -7.31 -14.07 -15.46
C GLN A 422 -8.56 -13.17 -15.45
N GLY A 423 -8.41 -11.91 -15.06
CA GLY A 423 -9.48 -10.93 -14.99
C GLY A 423 -9.86 -10.35 -16.34
N THR A 424 -10.58 -9.23 -16.28
CA THR A 424 -10.98 -8.44 -17.45
C THR A 424 -10.53 -6.99 -17.30
N ILE A 425 -10.04 -6.41 -18.39
CA ILE A 425 -9.81 -4.97 -18.55
C ILE A 425 -10.79 -4.48 -19.63
N ARG A 426 -11.51 -3.40 -19.34
CA ARG A 426 -12.40 -2.70 -20.28
C ARG A 426 -12.01 -1.23 -20.34
N THR A 427 -11.97 -0.66 -21.53
CA THR A 427 -11.66 0.78 -21.67
C THR A 427 -12.84 1.61 -22.18
N GLY A 428 -13.77 1.00 -22.92
CA GLY A 428 -15.08 1.59 -23.19
C GLY A 428 -15.08 2.53 -24.40
N ASP A 429 -15.62 3.75 -24.31
CA ASP A 429 -15.68 4.66 -25.46
C ASP A 429 -14.53 5.70 -25.43
N GLY A 430 -13.76 5.81 -26.51
CA GLY A 430 -12.72 6.81 -26.72
C GLY A 430 -11.49 6.21 -27.38
N ASN A 431 -10.41 6.96 -27.60
CA ASN A 431 -9.20 6.37 -28.19
C ASN A 431 -8.26 5.93 -27.07
N ASP A 432 -8.28 4.64 -26.75
CA ASP A 432 -7.62 4.10 -25.57
C ASP A 432 -6.22 3.56 -25.87
N PHE A 433 -5.35 3.61 -24.86
CA PHE A 433 -3.96 3.21 -24.96
C PHE A 433 -3.59 2.23 -23.86
N ILE A 434 -3.42 0.96 -24.24
CA ILE A 434 -2.92 -0.07 -23.32
C ILE A 434 -1.49 -0.45 -23.71
N THR A 435 -0.56 -0.32 -22.76
CA THR A 435 0.82 -0.73 -22.95
C THR A 435 1.28 -1.68 -21.84
N ALA A 436 1.77 -2.85 -22.24
CA ALA A 436 2.45 -3.79 -21.35
C ALA A 436 3.93 -3.87 -21.71
N THR A 437 4.80 -3.45 -20.78
CA THR A 437 6.26 -3.48 -20.95
C THR A 437 6.91 -4.33 -19.86
N SER A 438 7.90 -5.11 -20.24
CA SER A 438 8.69 -5.92 -19.32
C SER A 438 10.16 -5.81 -19.67
N THR A 439 11.01 -5.56 -18.67
CA THR A 439 12.46 -5.46 -18.84
C THR A 439 13.18 -6.37 -17.86
N ILE A 440 14.19 -7.07 -18.37
CA ILE A 440 15.10 -7.90 -17.57
C ILE A 440 16.51 -7.47 -17.94
N ASN A 441 17.30 -7.02 -16.96
CA ASN A 441 18.66 -6.50 -17.21
C ASN A 441 18.68 -5.43 -18.31
N GLU A 442 17.74 -4.49 -18.25
CA GLU A 442 17.55 -3.40 -19.23
C GLU A 442 17.19 -3.87 -20.65
N VAL A 443 17.01 -5.17 -20.88
CA VAL A 443 16.55 -5.74 -22.15
C VAL A 443 15.03 -5.88 -22.12
N GLN A 444 14.36 -5.26 -23.10
CA GLN A 444 12.93 -5.41 -23.28
C GLN A 444 12.58 -6.85 -23.67
N GLN A 445 11.61 -7.42 -22.96
CA GLN A 445 11.11 -8.76 -23.22
C GLN A 445 10.01 -8.74 -24.28
N LYS A 446 9.93 -9.82 -25.04
CA LYS A 446 8.93 -10.02 -26.10
C LYS A 446 7.55 -10.41 -25.58
N VAL A 447 7.51 -11.08 -24.43
CA VAL A 447 6.27 -11.52 -23.79
C VAL A 447 6.04 -10.61 -22.59
N THR A 448 5.00 -9.80 -22.66
CA THR A 448 4.72 -8.74 -21.68
C THR A 448 3.35 -8.85 -21.05
N ILE A 449 2.48 -9.74 -21.56
CA ILE A 449 1.22 -10.11 -20.92
C ILE A 449 1.15 -11.61 -20.59
N GLY A 450 0.29 -12.01 -19.64
CA GLY A 450 0.09 -13.43 -19.33
C GLY A 450 -1.13 -13.73 -18.47
N GLY A 451 -1.29 -15.00 -18.12
CA GLY A 451 -2.38 -15.49 -17.25
C GLY A 451 -3.69 -15.82 -17.96
N GLY A 452 -3.85 -15.43 -19.23
CA GLY A 452 -5.13 -15.57 -19.94
C GLY A 452 -6.08 -14.40 -19.72
N ILE A 453 -5.52 -13.20 -19.50
CA ILE A 453 -6.26 -11.96 -19.30
C ILE A 453 -7.16 -11.65 -20.49
N GLY A 454 -8.38 -11.17 -20.22
CA GLY A 454 -9.28 -10.61 -21.22
C GLY A 454 -9.16 -9.09 -21.28
N ILE A 455 -9.03 -8.53 -22.47
CA ILE A 455 -8.94 -7.09 -22.72
C ILE A 455 -9.97 -6.75 -23.80
N ASP A 456 -10.82 -5.77 -23.52
CA ASP A 456 -11.86 -5.24 -24.40
C ASP A 456 -11.66 -3.74 -24.53
N LEU A 457 -11.25 -3.29 -25.72
CA LEU A 457 -10.94 -1.88 -25.98
C LEU A 457 -12.21 -1.04 -26.27
N GLY A 458 -13.34 -1.69 -26.56
CA GLY A 458 -14.62 -0.98 -26.69
C GLY A 458 -14.80 -0.26 -28.03
N THR A 459 -14.91 1.06 -28.05
CA THR A 459 -15.17 1.85 -29.27
C THR A 459 -14.22 3.03 -29.39
N GLY A 460 -13.61 3.21 -30.56
CA GLY A 460 -12.58 4.21 -30.74
C GLY A 460 -11.58 3.85 -31.82
N ASN A 461 -10.47 4.58 -31.88
CA ASN A 461 -9.29 4.11 -32.61
C ASN A 461 -8.23 3.76 -31.57
N ASP A 462 -8.31 2.53 -31.09
CA ASP A 462 -7.59 2.09 -29.91
C ASP A 462 -6.20 1.59 -30.26
N TYR A 463 -5.33 1.59 -29.25
CA TYR A 463 -3.95 1.18 -29.38
C TYR A 463 -3.59 0.20 -28.28
N PHE A 464 -3.23 -1.02 -28.68
CA PHE A 464 -2.72 -2.04 -27.77
C PHE A 464 -1.28 -2.43 -28.12
N LYS A 465 -0.38 -2.29 -27.14
CA LYS A 465 1.02 -2.74 -27.23
C LYS A 465 1.31 -3.81 -26.19
N GLY A 466 1.45 -5.04 -26.66
CA GLY A 466 1.81 -6.18 -25.82
C GLY A 466 1.69 -7.51 -26.56
N PHE A 467 2.33 -8.54 -26.02
CA PHE A 467 2.19 -9.90 -26.55
C PHE A 467 2.31 -10.94 -25.44
N GLY A 468 1.52 -12.02 -25.52
CA GLY A 468 1.50 -13.08 -24.53
C GLY A 468 0.19 -13.85 -24.52
N THR A 469 -0.03 -14.66 -23.48
CA THR A 469 -1.26 -15.46 -23.36
C THR A 469 -2.42 -14.59 -22.87
N GLY A 470 -3.39 -14.35 -23.74
CA GLY A 470 -4.60 -13.56 -23.46
C GLY A 470 -5.53 -13.46 -24.67
N THR A 471 -6.66 -12.80 -24.47
CA THR A 471 -7.62 -12.41 -25.52
C THR A 471 -7.75 -10.90 -25.54
N VAL A 472 -7.60 -10.28 -26.72
CA VAL A 472 -7.74 -8.83 -26.88
C VAL A 472 -8.75 -8.54 -27.99
N ASP A 473 -9.82 -7.87 -27.66
CA ASP A 473 -10.79 -7.35 -28.63
C ASP A 473 -10.53 -5.87 -28.86
N GLY A 474 -10.19 -5.48 -30.08
CA GLY A 474 -10.09 -4.08 -30.49
C GLY A 474 -11.45 -3.39 -30.54
N GLY A 475 -12.54 -4.16 -30.65
CA GLY A 475 -13.88 -3.61 -30.59
C GLY A 475 -14.28 -2.90 -31.89
N LYS A 476 -14.73 -1.64 -31.79
CA LYS A 476 -15.21 -0.85 -32.93
C LYS A 476 -14.34 0.37 -33.17
N GLY A 477 -13.59 0.32 -34.26
CA GLY A 477 -13.22 1.49 -35.04
C GLY A 477 -12.04 1.20 -35.94
N PHE A 478 -10.95 1.95 -35.80
CA PHE A 478 -9.69 1.65 -36.51
C PHE A 478 -8.58 1.40 -35.50
N ASP A 479 -8.46 0.15 -35.09
CA ASP A 479 -7.68 -0.24 -33.93
C ASP A 479 -6.32 -0.78 -34.36
N THR A 480 -5.32 -0.51 -33.53
CA THR A 480 -3.92 -0.83 -33.81
C THR A 480 -3.34 -1.78 -32.78
N LEU A 481 -2.83 -2.92 -33.28
CA LEU A 481 -2.04 -3.87 -32.52
C LEU A 481 -0.54 -3.64 -32.77
N ASP A 482 0.19 -3.18 -31.75
CA ASP A 482 1.63 -2.97 -31.82
C ASP A 482 2.43 -4.19 -31.32
N LEU A 483 3.07 -4.87 -32.28
CA LEU A 483 3.97 -6.01 -32.10
C LEU A 483 5.40 -5.63 -32.51
N SER A 484 5.80 -4.36 -32.33
CA SER A 484 7.14 -3.85 -32.69
C SER A 484 8.30 -4.56 -32.00
N ALA A 485 8.03 -5.41 -30.99
CA ALA A 485 9.02 -6.32 -30.41
C ALA A 485 9.41 -7.50 -31.32
N PHE A 486 8.69 -7.70 -32.43
CA PHE A 486 8.87 -8.83 -33.35
C PHE A 486 9.07 -8.34 -34.79
N ASN A 487 9.94 -9.01 -35.54
CA ASN A 487 9.83 -9.05 -36.99
C ASN A 487 8.69 -9.98 -37.37
N ARG A 488 8.00 -9.71 -38.48
CA ARG A 488 6.88 -10.56 -38.95
C ARG A 488 7.24 -12.04 -39.09
N SER A 489 8.47 -12.35 -39.53
CA SER A 489 8.94 -13.72 -39.73
C SER A 489 9.08 -14.53 -38.43
N GLU A 490 9.01 -13.88 -37.27
CA GLU A 490 9.09 -14.53 -35.96
C GLU A 490 7.72 -15.01 -35.45
N LEU A 491 6.64 -14.61 -36.12
CA LEU A 491 5.25 -14.89 -35.71
C LEU A 491 4.57 -15.81 -36.73
N THR A 492 3.64 -16.62 -36.23
CA THR A 492 2.72 -17.40 -37.06
C THR A 492 1.31 -16.88 -36.88
N PHE A 493 0.60 -16.66 -37.98
CA PHE A 493 -0.77 -16.19 -37.98
C PHE A 493 -1.71 -17.32 -38.42
N SER A 494 -2.84 -17.46 -37.74
CA SER A 494 -3.89 -18.40 -38.10
C SER A 494 -5.27 -17.83 -37.77
N GLY A 495 -6.33 -18.42 -38.33
CA GLY A 495 -7.70 -17.93 -38.10
C GLY A 495 -8.05 -16.62 -38.82
N VAL A 496 -7.14 -16.09 -39.66
CA VAL A 496 -7.36 -14.87 -40.44
C VAL A 496 -8.33 -15.16 -41.58
N ILE A 497 -9.46 -14.46 -41.61
CA ILE A 497 -10.52 -14.63 -42.62
C ILE A 497 -10.75 -13.27 -43.27
N SER A 498 -10.26 -13.10 -44.49
CA SER A 498 -10.46 -11.87 -45.26
C SER A 498 -11.95 -11.54 -45.43
N GLY A 499 -12.33 -10.29 -45.14
CA GLY A 499 -13.71 -9.81 -45.22
C GLY A 499 -14.59 -10.17 -44.02
N ASN A 500 -14.05 -10.80 -42.97
CA ASN A 500 -14.77 -11.01 -41.72
C ASN A 500 -14.77 -9.71 -40.90
N ALA A 501 -15.97 -9.21 -40.55
CA ALA A 501 -16.11 -7.96 -39.78
C ALA A 501 -15.50 -8.00 -38.37
N LEU A 502 -15.26 -9.20 -37.81
CA LEU A 502 -14.64 -9.36 -36.49
C LEU A 502 -13.10 -9.36 -36.54
N ASN A 503 -12.49 -9.39 -37.74
CA ASN A 503 -11.04 -9.44 -37.92
C ASN A 503 -10.30 -10.43 -36.99
N PRO A 504 -10.72 -11.71 -36.88
CA PRO A 504 -10.10 -12.65 -35.94
C PRO A 504 -8.67 -13.01 -36.36
N ALA A 505 -7.76 -13.11 -35.39
CA ALA A 505 -6.42 -13.65 -35.60
C ALA A 505 -5.94 -14.40 -34.34
N ASN A 506 -5.22 -15.50 -34.57
CA ASN A 506 -4.42 -16.15 -33.54
C ASN A 506 -2.96 -16.01 -33.91
N ILE A 507 -2.20 -15.36 -33.05
CA ILE A 507 -0.81 -14.98 -33.27
C ILE A 507 0.05 -15.81 -32.32
N SER A 508 0.91 -16.65 -32.89
CA SER A 508 1.76 -17.55 -32.12
C SER A 508 3.24 -17.22 -32.27
N PHE A 509 3.95 -17.25 -31.14
CA PHE A 509 5.40 -17.16 -31.05
C PHE A 509 5.95 -18.45 -30.43
N ASN A 510 6.95 -19.07 -31.07
CA ASN A 510 7.61 -20.26 -30.54
C ASN A 510 8.87 -19.83 -29.76
N ASN A 511 8.75 -19.82 -28.44
CA ASN A 511 9.86 -19.57 -27.54
C ASN A 511 10.45 -20.90 -27.07
N ASN A 512 11.51 -21.38 -27.73
CA ASN A 512 12.24 -22.59 -27.31
C ASN A 512 11.34 -23.82 -27.08
N LYS A 513 10.41 -24.09 -28.00
CA LYS A 513 9.38 -25.16 -27.97
C LYS A 513 8.14 -24.86 -27.12
N ASN A 514 8.10 -23.74 -26.42
CA ASN A 514 6.88 -23.26 -25.77
C ASN A 514 6.16 -22.30 -26.73
N VAL A 515 5.01 -22.73 -27.23
CA VAL A 515 4.17 -21.90 -28.09
C VAL A 515 3.32 -20.99 -27.21
N ILE A 516 3.50 -19.68 -27.37
CA ILE A 516 2.71 -18.65 -26.70
C ILE A 516 1.76 -18.07 -27.74
N THR A 517 0.49 -17.94 -27.40
CA THR A 517 -0.55 -17.52 -28.34
C THR A 517 -1.36 -16.35 -27.78
N LEU A 518 -1.46 -15.30 -28.58
CA LEU A 518 -2.38 -14.18 -28.40
C LEU A 518 -3.57 -14.37 -29.34
N SER A 519 -4.79 -14.31 -28.82
CA SER A 519 -6.00 -14.32 -29.65
C SER A 519 -6.57 -12.92 -29.73
N THR A 520 -6.88 -12.45 -30.94
CA THR A 520 -7.35 -11.09 -31.16
C THR A 520 -8.56 -11.03 -32.09
N THR A 521 -9.39 -10.00 -31.90
CA THR A 521 -10.47 -9.57 -32.81
C THR A 521 -10.43 -8.05 -32.94
N GLY A 522 -11.10 -7.50 -33.95
CA GLY A 522 -11.33 -6.06 -34.06
C GLY A 522 -10.10 -5.19 -34.33
N PHE A 523 -9.01 -5.73 -34.92
CA PHE A 523 -7.83 -4.92 -35.28
C PHE A 523 -7.69 -4.75 -36.78
N GLU A 524 -7.55 -3.50 -37.24
CA GLU A 524 -7.36 -3.14 -38.64
C GLU A 524 -5.87 -3.02 -39.01
N ASN A 525 -5.03 -2.61 -38.05
CA ASN A 525 -3.63 -2.29 -38.30
C ASN A 525 -2.69 -3.05 -37.33
N PHE A 526 -1.58 -3.53 -37.88
CA PHE A 526 -0.57 -4.32 -37.15
C PHE A 526 0.80 -3.69 -37.37
N ILE A 527 1.49 -3.32 -36.30
CA ILE A 527 2.84 -2.74 -36.34
C ILE A 527 3.86 -3.81 -35.94
N PHE A 528 4.95 -3.90 -36.69
CA PHE A 528 6.07 -4.81 -36.46
C PHE A 528 7.39 -4.04 -36.48
N ALA A 529 8.48 -4.68 -36.06
CA ALA A 529 9.82 -4.10 -36.13
C ALA A 529 10.25 -3.77 -37.57
N ASP A 530 9.76 -4.54 -38.55
CA ASP A 530 10.12 -4.43 -39.98
C ASP A 530 9.06 -3.75 -40.86
N GLY A 531 8.01 -3.17 -40.28
CA GLY A 531 6.98 -2.41 -41.01
C GLY A 531 5.58 -2.53 -40.39
N SER A 532 4.56 -2.08 -41.12
CA SER A 532 3.14 -2.25 -40.72
C SER A 532 2.33 -2.96 -41.82
N LEU A 533 1.24 -3.61 -41.41
CA LEU A 533 0.29 -4.28 -42.29
C LEU A 533 -1.14 -3.97 -41.88
N ASN A 534 -2.03 -3.89 -42.85
CA ASN A 534 -3.46 -3.92 -42.59
C ASN A 534 -3.92 -5.38 -42.45
N TYR A 535 -5.01 -5.63 -41.71
CA TYR A 535 -5.59 -6.97 -41.52
C TYR A 535 -5.82 -7.71 -42.84
N SER A 536 -6.32 -7.00 -43.87
CA SER A 536 -6.59 -7.56 -45.20
C SER A 536 -5.34 -8.09 -45.93
N THR A 537 -4.15 -7.74 -45.44
CA THR A 537 -2.84 -8.12 -46.00
C THR A 537 -1.99 -8.95 -45.04
N LEU A 538 -2.58 -9.46 -43.95
CA LEU A 538 -1.87 -10.19 -42.91
C LEU A 538 -1.51 -11.64 -43.31
N VAL A 539 -2.09 -12.17 -44.40
CA VAL A 539 -1.89 -13.54 -44.91
C VAL A 539 -1.06 -13.56 -46.19
#